data_AF-A0ABD6BXC8-F1
#
_entry.id   AF-A0ABD6BXC8-F1
#
_cell.length_a   1.000
_cell.length_b   1.000
_cell.length_c   1.000
_cell.angle_alpha   90.00
_cell.angle_beta   90.00
_cell.angle_gamma   90.00
#
_symmetry.space_group_name_H-M   'P 1'
#
loop_
_entity.id
_entity.type
_entity.pdbx_description
1 polymer ?
#
loop_
_entity_poly.entity_id
_entity_poly.type
_entity_poly.pdbx_seq_one_letter_code
_entity_poly.pdbx_strand_id
1 'polypeptide(L)'
;MAEIPTRTDGGSDETTIAVVAGPDEHGLGDELAALGVTVRRIEGLVTAETLRDAGIDEATYVVLTDVEEATGIPIAKEINPDALAVTYAERSLPEFVAGVADLAIDPALMGPEMVAEELTGTGTENDS
;
A
#
# COMPACT_ATOMS: atom_id res chain seq x y z
N MET A 1 2.11 25.59 42.77
CA MET A 1 2.30 24.28 42.12
C MET A 1 1.96 24.51 40.66
N ALA A 2 2.95 24.40 39.78
CA ALA A 2 2.80 24.65 38.35
C ALA A 2 2.45 23.32 37.68
N GLU A 3 1.20 23.18 37.28
CA GLU A 3 0.72 21.99 36.60
C GLU A 3 1.02 22.14 35.09
N ILE A 4 1.91 21.26 34.65
CA ILE A 4 2.08 20.64 33.31
C ILE A 4 1.87 21.52 32.06
N PRO A 5 2.91 21.72 31.22
CA PRO A 5 2.67 22.15 29.86
C PRO A 5 1.88 21.05 29.15
N THR A 6 0.83 21.42 28.42
CA THR A 6 0.27 20.58 27.36
C THR A 6 1.43 20.33 26.41
N ARG A 7 2.05 19.16 26.51
CA ARG A 7 2.85 18.63 25.43
C ARG A 7 1.86 18.62 24.26
N THR A 8 2.05 19.53 23.33
CA THR A 8 1.71 19.25 21.94
C THR A 8 2.56 18.03 21.64
N ASP A 9 2.01 16.85 21.91
CA ASP A 9 2.39 15.66 21.20
C ASP A 9 2.09 16.04 19.75
N GLY A 10 3.12 16.57 19.07
CA GLY A 10 3.18 16.44 17.64
C GLY A 10 3.13 14.94 17.44
N GLY A 11 1.94 14.42 17.16
CA GLY A 11 1.85 13.15 16.49
C GLY A 11 2.69 13.37 15.26
N SER A 12 3.94 12.89 15.29
CA SER A 12 4.66 12.62 14.08
C SER A 12 3.67 11.85 13.25
N ASP A 13 3.22 12.45 12.17
CA ASP A 13 2.34 11.82 11.24
C ASP A 13 3.13 10.59 10.75
N GLU A 14 2.99 9.43 11.40
CA GLU A 14 3.29 8.12 10.81
C GLU A 14 2.25 7.94 9.70
N THR A 15 2.39 8.80 8.70
CA THR A 15 1.54 8.86 7.55
C THR A 15 1.92 7.64 6.77
N THR A 16 1.15 6.57 6.96
CA THR A 16 1.25 5.39 6.14
C THR A 16 1.19 5.81 4.67
N ILE A 17 2.22 5.49 3.90
CA ILE A 17 2.25 5.77 2.46
C ILE A 17 1.94 4.48 1.73
N ALA A 18 0.98 4.55 0.80
CA ALA A 18 0.65 3.46 -0.10
C ALA A 18 0.89 3.90 -1.55
N VAL A 19 1.76 3.17 -2.23
CA VAL A 19 1.99 3.36 -3.67
C VAL A 19 1.04 2.45 -4.42
N VAL A 20 0.09 3.04 -5.15
CA VAL A 20 -0.88 2.31 -5.97
C VAL A 20 -0.47 2.39 -7.43
N ALA A 21 -0.34 1.24 -8.08
CA ALA A 21 0.22 1.13 -9.40
C ALA A 21 -0.76 0.42 -10.34
N GLY A 22 -1.09 1.08 -11.45
CA GLY A 22 -2.09 0.61 -12.40
C GLY A 22 -3.36 1.49 -12.44
N PRO A 23 -4.36 1.11 -13.27
CA PRO A 23 -5.52 1.94 -13.55
C PRO A 23 -6.49 2.14 -12.38
N ASP A 24 -6.26 1.57 -11.19
CA ASP A 24 -7.08 1.71 -9.98
C ASP A 24 -8.60 1.77 -10.25
N GLU A 25 -9.08 0.88 -11.13
CA GLU A 25 -10.45 0.93 -11.66
C GLU A 25 -11.53 0.69 -10.59
N HIS A 26 -11.12 0.05 -9.49
CA HIS A 26 -11.94 -0.20 -8.32
C HIS A 26 -11.88 0.93 -7.29
N GLY A 27 -10.90 1.84 -7.38
CA GLY A 27 -10.76 2.96 -6.44
C GLY A 27 -10.17 2.58 -5.07
N LEU A 28 -9.35 1.52 -5.00
CA LEU A 28 -8.69 1.09 -3.76
C LEU A 28 -7.78 2.19 -3.18
N GLY A 29 -7.12 2.96 -4.05
CA GLY A 29 -6.34 4.10 -3.61
C GLY A 29 -7.19 5.23 -3.02
N ASP A 30 -8.46 5.35 -3.40
CA ASP A 30 -9.34 6.37 -2.82
C ASP A 30 -9.79 5.97 -1.41
N GLU A 31 -10.16 4.70 -1.24
CA GLU A 31 -10.52 4.13 0.06
C GLU A 31 -9.37 4.23 1.08
N LEU A 32 -8.16 3.90 0.66
CA LEU A 32 -6.96 4.09 1.50
C LEU A 32 -6.77 5.57 1.90
N ALA A 33 -6.94 6.49 0.95
CA ALA A 33 -6.84 7.92 1.23
C ALA A 33 -7.94 8.41 2.19
N ALA A 34 -9.15 7.87 2.08
CA ALA A 34 -10.26 8.15 2.99
C ALA A 34 -9.96 7.70 4.43
N LEU A 35 -9.17 6.64 4.60
CA LEU A 35 -8.71 6.12 5.89
C LEU A 35 -7.47 6.86 6.47
N GLY A 36 -6.98 7.90 5.77
CA GLY A 36 -5.85 8.71 6.22
C GLY A 36 -4.48 8.23 5.72
N VAL A 37 -4.44 7.25 4.80
CA VAL A 37 -3.21 6.80 4.13
C VAL A 37 -2.83 7.80 3.04
N THR A 38 -1.56 8.15 2.94
CA THR A 38 -1.07 8.95 1.81
C THR A 38 -0.90 8.07 0.59
N VAL A 39 -1.83 8.20 -0.35
CA VAL A 39 -1.82 7.42 -1.58
C VAL A 39 -1.04 8.12 -2.69
N ARG A 40 -0.12 7.37 -3.31
CA ARG A 40 0.72 7.78 -4.43
C ARG A 40 0.40 6.89 -5.61
N ARG A 41 -0.30 7.44 -6.61
CA ARG A 41 -0.73 6.68 -7.77
C ARG A 41 0.31 6.78 -8.89
N ILE A 42 0.70 5.66 -9.48
CA ILE A 42 1.56 5.58 -10.67
C ILE A 42 0.67 5.30 -11.87
N GLU A 43 0.50 6.32 -12.72
CA GLU A 43 -0.19 6.18 -14.01
C GLU A 43 0.80 5.66 -15.07
N GLY A 44 0.63 4.40 -15.49
CA GLY A 44 1.46 3.77 -16.52
C GLY A 44 2.43 2.73 -15.97
N LEU A 45 3.60 2.60 -16.61
CA LEU A 45 4.52 1.50 -16.36
C LEU A 45 5.23 1.63 -14.99
N VAL A 46 5.17 0.55 -14.22
CA VAL A 46 5.79 0.40 -12.91
C VAL A 46 7.23 -0.05 -13.10
N THR A 47 8.12 0.90 -12.86
CA THR A 47 9.57 0.76 -13.03
C THR A 47 10.27 1.26 -11.77
N ALA A 48 11.55 0.92 -11.60
CA ALA A 48 12.32 1.38 -10.45
C ALA A 48 12.33 2.91 -10.30
N GLU A 49 12.34 3.62 -11.43
CA GLU A 49 12.27 5.08 -11.48
C GLU A 49 10.90 5.62 -11.02
N THR A 50 9.79 5.07 -11.53
CA THR A 50 8.45 5.53 -11.13
C THR A 50 8.13 5.18 -9.68
N LEU A 51 8.58 4.02 -9.19
CA LEU A 51 8.45 3.64 -7.79
C LEU A 51 9.23 4.59 -6.86
N ARG A 52 10.47 4.96 -7.23
CA ARG A 52 11.25 5.94 -6.46
C ARG A 52 10.64 7.33 -6.48
N ASP A 53 10.16 7.78 -7.64
CA ASP A 53 9.47 9.07 -7.77
C ASP A 53 8.18 9.11 -6.93
N ALA A 54 7.46 7.99 -6.87
CA ALA A 54 6.29 7.82 -6.01
C ALA A 54 6.63 7.74 -4.51
N GLY A 55 7.90 7.55 -4.14
CA GLY A 55 8.32 7.46 -2.74
C GLY A 55 8.25 6.05 -2.14
N ILE A 56 8.50 4.99 -2.93
CA ILE A 56 8.50 3.60 -2.43
C ILE A 56 9.47 3.37 -1.25
N ASP A 57 10.57 4.14 -1.17
CA ASP A 57 11.57 4.07 -0.09
C ASP A 57 10.96 4.28 1.30
N GLU A 58 9.93 5.11 1.40
CA GLU A 58 9.20 5.43 2.64
C GLU A 58 7.79 4.82 2.66
N ALA A 59 7.38 4.16 1.58
CA ALA A 59 6.09 3.52 1.49
C ALA A 59 6.00 2.27 2.34
N THR A 60 4.90 2.14 3.07
CA THR A 60 4.59 0.95 3.86
C THR A 60 3.90 -0.11 3.00
N TYR A 61 3.13 0.31 2.00
CA TYR A 61 2.37 -0.57 1.12
C TYR A 61 2.68 -0.26 -0.34
N VAL A 62 2.85 -1.30 -1.14
CA VAL A 62 2.86 -1.21 -2.60
C VAL A 62 1.74 -2.08 -3.14
N VAL A 63 0.74 -1.42 -3.72
CA VAL A 63 -0.49 -2.04 -4.21
C VAL A 63 -0.47 -2.01 -5.72
N LEU A 64 -0.57 -3.18 -6.35
CA LEU A 64 -0.67 -3.28 -7.80
C LEU A 64 -2.07 -3.71 -8.18
N THR A 65 -2.77 -2.84 -8.90
CA THR A 65 -4.16 -3.09 -9.32
C THR A 65 -4.25 -3.81 -10.65
N ASP A 66 -3.11 -3.98 -11.34
CA ASP A 66 -3.05 -4.71 -12.60
C ASP A 66 -1.87 -5.67 -12.63
N VAL A 67 -2.10 -6.84 -13.22
CA VAL A 67 -1.10 -7.92 -13.28
C VAL A 67 -0.03 -7.69 -14.35
N GLU A 68 -0.25 -6.82 -15.33
CA GLU A 68 0.77 -6.46 -16.31
C GLU A 68 1.89 -5.67 -15.63
N GLU A 69 1.53 -4.95 -14.56
CA GLU A 69 2.46 -4.23 -13.70
C GLU A 69 3.06 -5.10 -12.59
N ALA A 70 2.64 -6.36 -12.45
CA ALA A 70 3.11 -7.29 -11.39
C ALA A 70 4.64 -7.44 -11.33
N THR A 71 5.33 -7.24 -12.46
CA THR A 71 6.81 -7.22 -12.50
C THR A 71 7.42 -6.09 -11.67
N GLY A 72 6.64 -5.08 -11.28
CA GLY A 72 7.01 -4.03 -10.36
C GLY A 72 7.19 -4.48 -8.91
N ILE A 73 6.56 -5.59 -8.50
CA ILE A 73 6.68 -6.13 -7.12
C ILE A 73 8.12 -6.47 -6.74
N PRO A 74 8.85 -7.32 -7.50
CA PRO A 74 10.24 -7.62 -7.17
C PRO A 74 11.12 -6.37 -7.19
N ILE A 75 10.83 -5.40 -8.07
CA ILE A 75 11.56 -4.13 -8.14
C ILE A 75 11.31 -3.28 -6.89
N ALA A 76 10.05 -3.18 -6.45
CA ALA A 76 9.66 -2.49 -5.24
C ALA A 76 10.35 -3.11 -4.02
N LYS A 77 10.35 -4.44 -3.92
CA LYS A 77 11.06 -5.19 -2.86
C LYS A 77 12.58 -5.00 -2.90
N GLU A 78 13.18 -4.81 -4.07
CA GLU A 78 14.61 -4.49 -4.15
C GLU A 78 14.93 -3.08 -3.60
N ILE A 79 14.02 -2.13 -3.76
CA ILE A 79 14.19 -0.75 -3.25
C ILE A 79 13.86 -0.68 -1.77
N ASN A 80 12.72 -1.24 -1.39
CA ASN A 80 12.22 -1.30 -0.02
C ASN A 80 11.70 -2.72 0.28
N PRO A 81 12.54 -3.58 0.91
CA PRO A 81 12.13 -4.95 1.22
C PRO A 81 11.07 -5.03 2.33
N ASP A 82 10.98 -4.00 3.16
CA ASP A 82 10.00 -3.89 4.25
C ASP A 82 8.61 -3.43 3.76
N ALA A 83 8.50 -2.88 2.55
CA ALA A 83 7.21 -2.52 1.96
C ALA A 83 6.35 -3.77 1.69
N LEU A 84 5.09 -3.75 2.13
CA LEU A 84 4.16 -4.85 1.91
C LEU A 84 3.67 -4.85 0.46
N ALA A 85 4.00 -5.89 -0.30
CA ALA A 85 3.59 -6.04 -1.69
C ALA A 85 2.21 -6.70 -1.78
N VAL A 86 1.20 -5.88 -2.09
CA VAL A 86 -0.19 -6.26 -2.21
C VAL A 86 -0.58 -6.21 -3.68
N THR A 87 -1.22 -7.27 -4.18
CA THR A 87 -1.83 -7.28 -5.51
C THR A 87 -3.33 -7.29 -5.37
N TYR A 88 -4.00 -6.40 -6.09
CA TYR A 88 -5.46 -6.27 -6.12
C TYR A 88 -5.96 -6.39 -7.56
N ALA A 89 -6.08 -7.60 -8.08
CA ALA A 89 -6.43 -7.86 -9.47
C ALA A 89 -7.24 -9.14 -9.64
N GLU A 90 -8.18 -9.16 -10.59
CA GLU A 90 -8.98 -10.35 -10.93
C GLU A 90 -8.13 -11.47 -11.54
N ARG A 91 -7.02 -11.10 -12.17
CA ARG A 91 -6.09 -12.02 -12.81
C ARG A 91 -5.09 -12.53 -11.79
N SER A 92 -4.77 -13.82 -11.86
CA SER A 92 -3.73 -14.40 -11.01
C SER A 92 -2.34 -13.88 -11.37
N LEU A 93 -1.53 -13.64 -10.34
CA LEU A 93 -0.12 -13.28 -10.51
C LEU A 93 0.65 -14.39 -11.24
N PRO A 94 1.65 -14.02 -12.05
CA PRO A 94 2.62 -14.97 -12.56
C PRO A 94 3.38 -15.68 -11.43
N GLU A 95 3.77 -16.94 -11.64
CA GLU A 95 4.42 -17.77 -10.61
C GLU A 95 5.69 -17.13 -10.03
N PHE A 96 6.44 -16.40 -10.86
CA PHE A 96 7.68 -15.72 -10.45
C PHE A 96 7.42 -14.48 -9.58
N VAL A 97 6.23 -13.89 -9.65
CA VAL A 97 5.83 -12.74 -8.82
C VAL A 97 5.08 -13.20 -7.58
N ALA A 98 4.22 -14.20 -7.71
CA ALA A 98 3.38 -14.71 -6.63
C ALA A 98 4.19 -15.16 -5.40
N GLY A 99 5.43 -15.63 -5.60
CA GLY A 99 6.33 -15.97 -4.49
C GLY A 99 7.00 -14.78 -3.80
N VAL A 100 6.93 -13.58 -4.38
CA VAL A 100 7.53 -12.34 -3.85
C VAL A 100 6.46 -11.38 -3.30
N ALA A 101 5.25 -11.44 -3.85
CA ALA A 101 4.10 -10.72 -3.32
C ALA A 101 3.75 -11.26 -1.91
N ASP A 102 3.51 -10.35 -0.97
CA ASP A 102 3.11 -10.73 0.39
C ASP A 102 1.61 -11.08 0.44
N LEU A 103 0.80 -10.35 -0.33
CA LEU A 103 -0.64 -10.48 -0.32
C LEU A 103 -1.21 -10.39 -1.75
N ALA A 104 -2.10 -11.30 -2.09
CA ALA A 104 -2.82 -11.30 -3.36
C ALA A 104 -4.32 -11.38 -3.07
N ILE A 105 -5.05 -10.36 -3.51
CA ILE A 105 -6.48 -10.18 -3.29
C ILE A 105 -7.17 -10.09 -4.65
N ASP A 106 -8.26 -10.84 -4.76
CA ASP A 106 -9.14 -10.80 -5.92
C ASP A 106 -10.31 -9.83 -5.63
N PRO A 107 -10.51 -8.78 -6.46
CA PRO A 107 -11.60 -7.83 -6.29
C PRO A 107 -12.99 -8.47 -6.37
N ALA A 108 -13.13 -9.64 -7.01
CA ALA A 108 -14.37 -10.40 -7.03
C ALA A 108 -14.67 -11.08 -5.67
N LEU A 109 -13.66 -11.21 -4.80
CA LEU A 109 -13.79 -11.79 -3.46
C LEU A 109 -13.87 -10.73 -2.36
N MET A 110 -13.06 -9.67 -2.46
CA MET A 110 -13.07 -8.55 -1.52
C MET A 110 -13.09 -7.21 -2.25
N GLY A 111 -14.03 -6.35 -1.86
CA GLY A 111 -14.12 -4.99 -2.38
C GLY A 111 -12.98 -4.08 -1.89
N PRO A 112 -12.73 -2.95 -2.59
CA PRO A 112 -11.64 -2.02 -2.28
C PRO A 112 -11.77 -1.42 -0.88
N GLU A 113 -12.99 -1.14 -0.43
CA GLU A 113 -13.30 -0.64 0.91
C GLU A 113 -12.76 -1.58 1.99
N MET A 114 -13.12 -2.87 1.91
CA MET A 114 -12.74 -3.88 2.89
C MET A 114 -11.22 -4.10 2.87
N VAL A 115 -10.60 -4.09 1.69
CA VAL A 115 -9.14 -4.22 1.58
C VAL A 115 -8.43 -3.04 2.23
N ALA A 116 -8.89 -1.82 1.99
CA ALA A 116 -8.30 -0.64 2.61
C ALA A 116 -8.44 -0.69 4.14
N GLU A 117 -9.59 -1.10 4.65
CA GLU A 117 -9.82 -1.33 6.08
C GLU A 117 -8.91 -2.42 6.64
N GLU A 118 -8.73 -3.54 5.96
CA GLU A 118 -7.84 -4.62 6.43
C GLU A 118 -6.36 -4.18 6.46
N LEU A 119 -5.91 -3.48 5.41
CA LEU A 119 -4.53 -3.00 5.32
C LEU A 119 -4.19 -1.99 6.42
N THR A 120 -5.14 -1.13 6.77
CA THR A 120 -5.00 -0.13 7.84
C THR A 120 -5.33 -0.68 9.23
N GLY A 121 -6.21 -1.67 9.32
CA GLY A 121 -6.70 -2.31 10.54
C GLY A 121 -5.80 -3.40 11.10
N THR A 122 -4.94 -4.00 10.26
CA THR A 122 -3.95 -5.02 10.67
C THR A 122 -2.92 -4.48 11.71
N GLY A 123 -2.87 -3.17 11.95
CA GLY A 123 -2.04 -2.55 13.00
C GLY A 123 -2.60 -2.63 14.44
N THR A 124 -3.84 -3.11 14.66
CA THR A 124 -4.46 -3.17 16.01
C THR A 124 -4.98 -4.58 16.35
N GLU A 125 -4.16 -5.62 16.21
CA GLU A 125 -4.31 -6.82 17.04
C GLU A 125 -3.57 -6.62 18.38
N ASN A 126 -4.06 -5.67 19.17
CA ASN A 126 -3.86 -5.65 20.62
C ASN A 126 -5.26 -5.65 21.27
N ASP A 127 -5.95 -6.78 21.20
CA ASP A 127 -7.08 -7.05 22.08
C ASP A 127 -6.85 -8.37 22.84
N SER A 128 -6.57 -8.17 24.14
CA SER A 128 -6.83 -9.05 25.29
C SER A 128 -5.83 -10.17 25.65
#